data_AF-A0A447UG43-F1
#
_entry.id   AF-A0A447UG43-F1
#
_cell.length_a   1.000
_cell.length_b   1.000
_cell.length_c   1.000
_cell.angle_alpha   90.00
_cell.angle_beta   90.00
_cell.angle_gamma   90.00
#
_symmetry.space_group_name_H-M   'P 1'
#
loop_
_entity.id
_entity.type
_entity.pdbx_description
1 polymer ?
#
loop_
_entity_poly.entity_id
_entity_poly.type
_entity_poly.pdbx_seq_one_letter_code
_entity_poly.pdbx_strand_id
1 'polypeptide(L)'
;MASFGDAQGRTPGAQSYQWTHGPEQIYKKIVVSADGKTLLGGVLVGDAADYATLLQMMLNGMALPGQPESLILPALAGSAPKALGVAALPDSAQICSCHNVSKADICQAVSAGATEMGAIKQCTKAATGCGGCSALVKQVMEFQLAAQGVEVKKDICEHFAYSRQEIYHLVRVNRIHTFEQLISRYGRGHGCEICKPLVGSVLASCWNEYLLKPAHLPLQDTNDRYFANIQKDGSYSVVPRMAAGEVTPDGLIAIGEIAKRYQLYSKITGGQRIDLFGARLEQLPDIWRDLGCRRF
;
A
#
# COMPACT_ATOMS: atom_id res chain seq x y z
N MET A 1 -13.34 1.70 -5.14
CA MET A 1 -14.71 1.18 -5.05
C MET A 1 -14.62 -0.31 -4.75
N ALA A 2 -15.35 -0.79 -3.76
CA ALA A 2 -15.46 -2.19 -3.38
C ALA A 2 -16.94 -2.53 -3.21
N SER A 3 -17.36 -3.73 -3.65
CA SER A 3 -18.75 -4.18 -3.58
C SER A 3 -18.78 -5.66 -3.24
N PHE A 4 -19.78 -6.10 -2.48
CA PHE A 4 -19.94 -7.50 -2.06
C PHE A 4 -21.41 -7.86 -1.87
N GLY A 5 -21.72 -9.15 -2.03
CA GLY A 5 -23.04 -9.71 -1.78
C GLY A 5 -24.16 -9.03 -2.59
N ASP A 6 -25.36 -8.97 -1.99
CA ASP A 6 -26.51 -8.27 -2.53
C ASP A 6 -26.44 -6.76 -2.25
N ALA A 7 -25.45 -6.11 -2.88
CA ALA A 7 -25.23 -4.66 -2.78
C ALA A 7 -26.42 -3.81 -3.24
N GLN A 8 -27.26 -4.36 -4.11
CA GLN A 8 -28.40 -3.69 -4.72
C GLN A 8 -29.67 -3.85 -3.90
N GLY A 9 -29.72 -4.80 -2.95
CA GLY A 9 -30.92 -5.06 -2.14
C GLY A 9 -32.03 -5.73 -2.94
N ARG A 10 -31.67 -6.71 -3.77
CA ARG A 10 -32.62 -7.52 -4.55
C ARG A 10 -33.37 -8.52 -3.68
N THR A 11 -32.83 -8.88 -2.52
CA THR A 11 -33.45 -9.78 -1.56
C THR A 11 -34.77 -9.16 -1.06
N PRO A 12 -35.91 -9.84 -1.19
CA PRO A 12 -37.20 -9.30 -0.76
C PRO A 12 -37.19 -8.87 0.72
N GLY A 13 -37.69 -7.66 0.98
CA GLY A 13 -37.73 -7.10 2.33
C GLY A 13 -36.39 -6.65 2.90
N ALA A 14 -35.30 -6.69 2.11
CA ALA A 14 -34.02 -6.16 2.55
C ALA A 14 -34.09 -4.66 2.88
N GLN A 15 -33.33 -4.27 3.89
CA GLN A 15 -33.20 -2.87 4.32
C GLN A 15 -31.81 -2.37 3.94
N SER A 16 -31.68 -1.09 3.61
CA SER A 16 -30.39 -0.50 3.25
C SER A 16 -30.06 0.74 4.06
N TYR A 17 -28.82 0.82 4.53
CA TYR A 17 -28.27 1.99 5.20
C TYR A 17 -27.19 2.62 4.32
N GLN A 18 -27.16 3.95 4.26
CA GLN A 18 -26.20 4.68 3.44
C GLN A 18 -25.63 5.88 4.20
N TRP A 19 -24.33 6.13 3.98
CA TRP A 19 -23.60 7.26 4.51
C TRP A 19 -22.76 7.88 3.40
N THR A 20 -22.70 9.22 3.37
CA THR A 20 -21.97 9.97 2.35
C THR A 20 -21.22 11.12 3.00
N HIS A 21 -19.96 11.31 2.61
CA HIS A 21 -19.14 12.44 2.98
C HIS A 21 -18.68 13.17 1.71
N GLY A 22 -19.39 14.25 1.37
CA GLY A 22 -19.20 14.99 0.11
C GLY A 22 -17.77 15.49 -0.12
N PRO A 23 -17.14 16.25 0.81
CA PRO A 23 -15.80 16.80 0.59
C PRO A 23 -14.71 15.75 0.33
N GLU A 24 -14.70 14.68 1.11
CA GLU A 24 -13.78 13.53 0.95
C GLU A 24 -14.21 12.54 -0.15
N GLN A 25 -15.34 12.76 -0.83
CA GLN A 25 -15.87 11.89 -1.88
C GLN A 25 -16.06 10.44 -1.41
N ILE A 26 -16.51 10.25 -0.16
CA ILE A 26 -16.74 8.93 0.42
C ILE A 26 -18.23 8.58 0.34
N TYR A 27 -18.53 7.35 -0.07
CA TYR A 27 -19.87 6.77 -0.05
C TYR A 27 -19.80 5.35 0.48
N LYS A 28 -20.62 5.03 1.48
CA LYS A 28 -20.73 3.68 2.06
C LYS A 28 -22.20 3.29 2.11
N LYS A 29 -22.52 2.07 1.66
CA LYS A 29 -23.85 1.45 1.72
C LYS A 29 -23.72 0.02 2.21
N ILE A 30 -24.61 -0.38 3.11
CA ILE A 30 -24.83 -1.79 3.47
C ILE A 30 -26.29 -2.18 3.25
N VAL A 31 -26.50 -3.46 2.99
CA VAL A 31 -27.80 -4.08 2.81
C VAL A 31 -27.93 -5.20 3.83
N VAL A 32 -29.02 -5.21 4.59
CA VAL A 32 -29.29 -6.17 5.66
C VAL A 32 -30.61 -6.90 5.41
N SER A 33 -30.77 -8.05 6.06
CA SER A 33 -32.01 -8.84 6.02
C SER A 33 -33.20 -8.07 6.59
N ALA A 34 -34.42 -8.54 6.27
CA ALA A 34 -35.66 -7.90 6.72
C ALA A 34 -35.78 -7.80 8.25
N ASP A 35 -35.17 -8.75 8.98
CA ASP A 35 -35.12 -8.78 10.44
C ASP A 35 -33.93 -7.98 11.03
N GLY A 36 -33.09 -7.39 10.19
CA GLY A 36 -31.93 -6.59 10.59
C GLY A 36 -30.77 -7.39 11.20
N LYS A 37 -30.79 -8.73 11.14
CA LYS A 37 -29.80 -9.57 11.84
C LYS A 37 -28.61 -9.99 10.99
N THR A 38 -28.75 -10.02 9.67
CA THR A 38 -27.75 -10.57 8.75
C THR A 38 -27.35 -9.53 7.71
N LEU A 39 -26.04 -9.42 7.46
CA LEU A 39 -25.52 -8.60 6.38
C LEU A 39 -25.63 -9.34 5.05
N LEU A 40 -26.33 -8.76 4.08
CA LEU A 40 -26.55 -9.36 2.76
C LEU A 40 -25.56 -8.86 1.71
N GLY A 41 -25.09 -7.61 1.84
CA GLY A 41 -24.18 -7.00 0.88
C GLY A 41 -23.83 -5.55 1.21
N GLY A 42 -23.04 -4.92 0.34
CA GLY A 42 -22.66 -3.53 0.50
C GLY A 42 -21.75 -2.98 -0.59
N VAL A 43 -21.60 -1.66 -0.60
CA VAL A 43 -20.77 -0.89 -1.53
C VAL A 43 -20.00 0.18 -0.76
N LEU A 44 -18.69 0.29 -1.00
CA LEU A 44 -17.81 1.30 -0.43
C LEU A 44 -17.04 2.02 -1.55
N VAL A 45 -17.07 3.34 -1.56
CA VAL A 45 -16.40 4.22 -2.53
C VAL A 45 -15.66 5.32 -1.77
N GLY A 46 -14.48 5.70 -2.26
CA GLY A 46 -13.57 6.60 -1.54
C GLY A 46 -12.80 5.84 -0.46
N ASP A 47 -13.45 5.59 0.67
CA ASP A 47 -12.90 4.82 1.80
C ASP A 47 -13.49 3.41 1.86
N ALA A 48 -12.62 2.40 1.75
CA ALA A 48 -12.97 0.98 1.80
C ALA A 48 -12.30 0.24 2.97
N ALA A 49 -11.85 0.96 4.01
CA ALA A 49 -11.17 0.35 5.17
C ALA A 49 -12.02 -0.77 5.83
N ASP A 50 -13.34 -0.58 5.90
CA ASP A 50 -14.26 -1.53 6.53
C ASP A 50 -14.62 -2.74 5.64
N TYR A 51 -14.20 -2.74 4.37
CA TYR A 51 -14.61 -3.76 3.40
C TYR A 51 -14.28 -5.18 3.86
N ALA A 52 -13.08 -5.40 4.38
CA ALA A 52 -12.64 -6.73 4.80
C ALA A 52 -13.52 -7.27 5.95
N THR A 53 -13.81 -6.43 6.95
CA THR A 53 -14.66 -6.81 8.08
C THR A 53 -16.09 -7.08 7.65
N LEU A 54 -16.68 -6.19 6.84
CA LEU A 54 -18.05 -6.35 6.36
C LEU A 54 -18.21 -7.59 5.46
N LEU A 55 -17.23 -7.85 4.60
CA LEU A 55 -17.22 -9.06 3.79
C LEU A 55 -17.22 -10.32 4.68
N GLN A 56 -16.39 -10.35 5.72
CA GLN A 56 -16.33 -11.49 6.64
C GLN A 56 -17.62 -11.67 7.45
N MET A 57 -18.24 -10.57 7.89
CA MET A 57 -19.53 -10.62 8.58
C MET A 57 -20.62 -11.25 7.69
N MET A 58 -20.65 -10.89 6.40
CA MET A 58 -21.58 -11.46 5.43
C MET A 58 -21.27 -12.94 5.14
N LEU A 59 -20.01 -13.28 4.84
CA LEU A 59 -19.61 -14.64 4.49
C LEU A 59 -19.83 -15.65 5.63
N ASN A 60 -19.65 -15.22 6.88
CA ASN A 60 -19.80 -16.08 8.06
C ASN A 60 -21.17 -15.96 8.72
N GLY A 61 -22.11 -15.21 8.14
CA GLY A 61 -23.45 -15.02 8.72
C GLY A 61 -23.42 -14.46 10.14
N MET A 62 -22.49 -13.55 10.43
CA MET A 62 -22.31 -12.99 11.76
C MET A 62 -23.49 -12.10 12.14
N ALA A 63 -23.93 -12.21 13.40
CA ALA A 63 -24.99 -11.36 13.92
C ALA A 63 -24.59 -9.88 13.87
N LEU A 64 -25.50 -9.05 13.34
CA LEU A 64 -25.32 -7.60 13.29
C LEU A 64 -25.53 -6.96 14.68
N PRO A 65 -24.87 -5.81 14.96
CA PRO A 65 -25.20 -5.01 16.13
C PRO A 65 -26.63 -4.47 16.02
N GLY A 66 -27.24 -4.11 17.15
CA GLY A 66 -28.61 -3.58 17.19
C GLY A 66 -28.84 -2.31 16.36
N GLN A 67 -27.77 -1.62 15.96
CA GLN A 67 -27.76 -0.51 15.00
C GLN A 67 -26.80 -0.82 13.84
N PRO A 68 -27.25 -1.48 12.77
CA PRO A 68 -26.39 -1.87 11.64
C PRO A 68 -25.66 -0.70 10.97
N GLU A 69 -26.27 0.49 10.91
CA GLU A 69 -25.69 1.71 10.34
C GLU A 69 -24.38 2.12 11.01
N SER A 70 -24.18 1.75 12.28
CA SER A 70 -22.95 2.04 13.03
C SER A 70 -21.70 1.49 12.35
N LEU A 71 -21.84 0.41 11.58
CA LEU A 71 -20.79 -0.27 10.83
C LEU A 71 -20.20 0.54 9.68
N ILE A 72 -20.95 1.50 9.13
CA ILE A 72 -20.53 2.32 7.99
C ILE A 72 -20.30 3.80 8.34
N LEU A 73 -20.66 4.21 9.54
CA LEU A 73 -20.41 5.57 10.01
C LEU A 73 -18.90 5.78 10.28
N PRO A 74 -18.39 7.02 10.29
CA PRO A 74 -17.02 7.31 10.74
C PRO A 74 -16.86 7.04 12.24
N ALA A 75 -15.69 6.57 12.68
CA ALA A 75 -15.38 6.42 14.09
C ALA A 75 -15.31 7.80 14.76
N LEU A 76 -16.13 8.01 15.79
CA LEU A 76 -16.04 9.20 16.62
C LEU A 76 -14.85 9.03 17.58
N ALA A 77 -14.12 10.10 17.85
CA ALA A 77 -13.00 10.05 18.80
C ALA A 77 -13.50 9.52 20.16
N GLY A 78 -12.95 8.39 20.61
CA GLY A 78 -13.35 7.73 21.87
C GLY A 78 -14.45 6.65 21.73
N SER A 79 -15.00 6.40 20.53
CA SER A 79 -15.91 5.27 20.33
C SER A 79 -15.16 3.94 20.31
N ALA A 80 -15.73 2.90 20.94
CA ALA A 80 -15.24 1.54 20.85
C ALA A 80 -15.06 1.12 19.37
N PRO A 81 -14.06 0.26 19.05
CA PRO A 81 -13.78 -0.15 17.68
C PRO A 81 -15.05 -0.63 16.96
N LYS A 82 -15.26 -0.12 15.75
CA LYS A 82 -16.40 -0.49 14.91
C LYS A 82 -16.19 -1.91 14.39
N ALA A 83 -17.06 -2.79 14.84
CA ALA A 83 -17.16 -4.20 14.49
C ALA A 83 -16.10 -5.15 15.08
N LEU A 84 -16.64 -6.33 15.40
CA LEU A 84 -16.00 -7.55 15.85
C LEU A 84 -14.60 -7.73 15.22
N GLY A 85 -13.55 -7.49 16.01
CA GLY A 85 -12.18 -7.74 15.60
C GLY A 85 -11.95 -9.21 15.24
N VAL A 86 -10.79 -9.52 14.65
CA VAL A 86 -10.40 -10.88 14.27
C VAL A 86 -10.65 -11.94 15.35
N ALA A 87 -10.63 -11.52 16.63
CA ALA A 87 -11.01 -12.31 17.78
C ALA A 87 -12.34 -13.08 17.61
N ALA A 88 -13.35 -12.47 17.00
CA ALA A 88 -14.70 -13.02 16.90
C ALA A 88 -14.97 -13.81 15.62
N LEU A 89 -14.00 -13.87 14.69
CA LEU A 89 -14.11 -14.77 13.55
C LEU A 89 -13.97 -16.23 14.02
N PRO A 90 -14.81 -17.16 13.54
CA PRO A 90 -14.60 -18.58 13.82
C PRO A 90 -13.30 -19.07 13.18
N ASP A 91 -12.73 -20.16 13.70
CA ASP A 91 -11.49 -20.75 13.18
C ASP A 91 -11.65 -21.22 11.72
N SER A 92 -12.86 -21.63 11.34
CA SER A 92 -13.22 -21.99 9.96
C SER A 92 -13.41 -20.78 9.01
N ALA A 93 -13.34 -19.54 9.51
CA ALA A 93 -13.55 -18.36 8.69
C ALA A 93 -12.54 -18.31 7.55
N GLN A 94 -13.04 -18.23 6.31
CA GLN A 94 -12.20 -18.23 5.13
C GLN A 94 -11.59 -16.83 4.93
N ILE A 95 -10.26 -16.74 5.05
CA ILE A 95 -9.50 -15.47 4.98
C ILE A 95 -8.93 -15.23 3.57
N CYS A 96 -8.36 -16.25 2.93
CA CYS A 96 -7.86 -16.15 1.54
C CYS A 96 -8.61 -17.10 0.60
N SER A 97 -9.41 -16.57 -0.32
CA SER A 97 -10.22 -17.40 -1.22
C SER A 97 -9.40 -18.04 -2.33
N CYS A 98 -8.36 -17.34 -2.82
CA CYS A 98 -7.50 -17.86 -3.90
C CYS A 98 -6.75 -19.13 -3.52
N HIS A 99 -6.36 -19.24 -2.25
CA HIS A 99 -5.56 -20.36 -1.74
C HIS A 99 -6.30 -21.17 -0.68
N ASN A 100 -7.60 -20.90 -0.51
CA ASN A 100 -8.49 -21.56 0.46
C ASN A 100 -7.89 -21.62 1.88
N VAL A 101 -7.41 -20.47 2.38
CA VAL A 101 -6.77 -20.36 3.71
C VAL A 101 -7.77 -19.82 4.72
N SER A 102 -7.95 -20.53 5.82
CA SER A 102 -8.80 -20.18 6.96
C SER A 102 -8.07 -19.38 8.04
N LYS A 103 -8.81 -18.88 9.03
CA LYS A 103 -8.23 -18.27 10.24
C LYS A 103 -7.36 -19.28 10.99
N ALA A 104 -7.82 -20.52 11.12
CA ALA A 104 -7.10 -21.60 11.78
C ALA A 104 -5.72 -21.85 11.16
N ASP A 105 -5.64 -21.88 9.83
CA ASP A 105 -4.38 -22.12 9.11
C ASP A 105 -3.34 -21.02 9.40
N ILE A 106 -3.79 -19.76 9.48
CA ILE A 106 -2.93 -18.62 9.83
C ILE A 106 -2.50 -18.71 11.29
N CYS A 107 -3.43 -18.98 12.21
CA CYS A 107 -3.11 -19.13 13.63
C CYS A 107 -2.14 -20.30 13.89
N GLN A 108 -2.29 -21.40 13.15
CA GLN A 108 -1.38 -22.54 13.21
C GLN A 108 0.00 -22.19 12.65
N ALA A 109 0.07 -21.47 11.54
CA ALA A 109 1.34 -21.01 10.97
C ALA A 109 2.10 -20.08 11.95
N VAL A 110 1.39 -19.16 12.61
CA VAL A 110 1.98 -18.32 13.66
C VAL A 110 2.49 -19.16 14.83
N SER A 111 1.68 -20.12 15.30
CA SER A 111 2.07 -21.04 16.37
C SER A 111 3.27 -21.93 16.01
N ALA A 112 3.47 -22.19 14.71
CA ALA A 112 4.63 -22.89 14.18
C ALA A 112 5.87 -21.97 13.98
N GLY A 113 5.77 -20.68 14.32
CA GLY A 113 6.89 -19.73 14.30
C GLY A 113 6.83 -18.66 13.19
N ALA A 114 5.75 -18.56 12.42
CA ALA A 114 5.60 -17.51 11.42
C ALA A 114 5.25 -16.16 12.07
N THR A 115 6.26 -15.33 12.33
CA THR A 115 6.09 -14.03 13.03
C THR A 115 5.93 -12.82 12.12
N GLU A 116 6.00 -13.02 10.80
CA GLU A 116 5.90 -11.94 9.82
C GLU A 116 5.14 -12.36 8.55
N MET A 117 4.65 -11.38 7.80
CA MET A 117 3.89 -11.62 6.56
C MET A 117 4.65 -12.42 5.51
N GLY A 118 5.98 -12.31 5.47
CA GLY A 118 6.83 -13.11 4.59
C GLY A 118 6.72 -14.60 4.90
N ALA A 119 6.88 -14.98 6.16
CA ALA A 119 6.72 -16.34 6.64
C ALA A 119 5.29 -16.87 6.41
N ILE A 120 4.26 -16.07 6.71
CA ILE A 120 2.86 -16.47 6.46
C ILE A 120 2.62 -16.75 4.98
N LYS A 121 3.12 -15.89 4.08
CA LYS A 121 3.02 -16.09 2.62
C LYS A 121 3.71 -17.38 2.18
N GLN A 122 4.85 -17.72 2.76
CA GLN A 122 5.57 -18.95 2.41
C GLN A 122 4.84 -20.21 2.91
N CYS A 123 4.35 -20.19 4.15
CA CYS A 123 3.70 -21.35 4.76
C CYS A 123 2.29 -21.60 4.21
N THR A 124 1.48 -20.55 4.08
CA THR A 124 0.04 -20.68 3.77
C THR A 124 -0.32 -20.31 2.34
N LYS A 125 0.59 -19.65 1.60
CA LYS A 125 0.32 -18.99 0.31
C LYS A 125 -0.71 -17.85 0.37
N ALA A 126 -1.31 -17.54 1.52
CA ALA A 126 -2.21 -16.41 1.66
C ALA A 126 -1.54 -15.11 1.18
N ALA A 127 -2.32 -14.19 0.59
CA ALA A 127 -1.83 -12.93 0.03
C ALA A 127 -0.84 -13.02 -1.16
N THR A 128 -0.61 -14.21 -1.75
CA THR A 128 0.25 -14.37 -2.94
C THR A 128 -0.51 -14.44 -4.28
N GLY A 129 -1.82 -14.67 -4.24
CA GLY A 129 -2.69 -14.75 -5.43
C GLY A 129 -3.18 -13.37 -5.88
N CYS A 130 -4.43 -13.01 -5.53
CA CYS A 130 -5.01 -11.70 -5.87
C CYS A 130 -4.61 -10.56 -4.91
N GLY A 131 -4.01 -10.87 -3.76
CA GLY A 131 -3.59 -9.88 -2.76
C GLY A 131 -4.72 -9.24 -1.93
N GLY A 132 -6.00 -9.45 -2.26
CA GLY A 132 -7.12 -8.78 -1.58
C GLY A 132 -7.27 -9.09 -0.09
N CYS A 133 -6.79 -10.25 0.37
CA CYS A 133 -6.82 -10.65 1.77
C CYS A 133 -5.62 -10.15 2.60
N SER A 134 -4.65 -9.45 2.01
CA SER A 134 -3.36 -9.13 2.68
C SER A 134 -3.53 -8.39 4.00
N ALA A 135 -4.46 -7.44 4.06
CA ALA A 135 -4.74 -6.67 5.27
C ALA A 135 -5.34 -7.55 6.38
N LEU A 136 -6.32 -8.39 6.03
CA LEU A 136 -6.99 -9.27 6.98
C LEU A 136 -6.05 -10.38 7.49
N VAL A 137 -5.24 -10.96 6.60
CA VAL A 137 -4.19 -11.93 6.98
C VAL A 137 -3.23 -11.33 8.00
N LYS A 138 -2.80 -10.08 7.78
CA LYS A 138 -1.94 -9.35 8.72
C LYS A 138 -2.61 -9.16 10.08
N GLN A 139 -3.88 -8.76 10.09
CA GLN A 139 -4.64 -8.60 11.34
C GLN A 139 -4.79 -9.92 12.12
N VAL A 140 -5.02 -11.05 11.43
CA VAL A 140 -5.09 -12.38 12.06
C VAL A 140 -3.76 -12.80 12.64
N MET A 141 -2.68 -12.58 11.88
CA MET A 141 -1.32 -12.86 12.33
C MET A 141 -0.97 -12.04 13.58
N GLU A 142 -1.19 -10.72 13.56
CA GLU A 142 -0.91 -9.82 14.69
C GLU A 142 -1.77 -10.16 15.92
N PHE A 143 -3.03 -10.55 15.72
CA PHE A 143 -3.91 -11.00 16.80
C PHE A 143 -3.36 -12.28 17.47
N GLN A 144 -2.94 -13.26 16.69
CA GLN A 144 -2.38 -14.51 17.23
C GLN A 144 -1.03 -14.29 17.93
N LEU A 145 -0.17 -13.43 17.37
CA LEU A 145 1.11 -13.07 18.00
C LEU A 145 0.90 -12.39 19.34
N ALA A 146 -0.04 -11.43 19.41
CA ALA A 146 -0.40 -10.77 20.65
C ALA A 146 -0.97 -11.75 21.69
N ALA A 147 -1.80 -12.71 21.27
CA ALA A 147 -2.32 -13.76 22.15
C ALA A 147 -1.23 -14.69 22.71
N GLN A 148 -0.11 -14.85 21.99
CA GLN A 148 1.07 -15.60 22.44
C GLN A 148 2.07 -14.76 23.24
N GLY A 149 1.73 -13.50 23.54
CA GLY A 149 2.62 -12.58 24.26
C GLY A 149 3.81 -12.09 23.42
N VAL A 150 3.80 -12.31 22.10
CA VAL A 150 4.82 -11.78 21.20
C VAL A 150 4.49 -10.32 20.88
N GLU A 151 5.27 -9.41 21.44
CA GLU A 151 5.14 -7.99 21.17
C GLU A 151 5.54 -7.69 19.73
N VAL A 152 4.58 -7.28 18.90
CA VAL A 152 4.83 -6.86 17.51
C VAL A 152 5.49 -5.49 17.53
N LYS A 153 6.82 -5.49 17.58
CA LYS A 153 7.61 -4.26 17.47
C LYS A 153 7.37 -3.62 16.11
N LYS A 154 7.03 -2.34 16.11
CA LYS A 154 6.86 -1.55 14.87
C LYS A 154 8.18 -0.97 14.36
N ASP A 155 9.28 -1.41 14.94
CA ASP A 155 10.64 -1.01 14.63
C ASP A 155 10.95 -1.29 13.15
N ILE A 156 11.59 -0.34 12.48
CA ILE A 156 12.04 -0.52 11.10
C ILE A 156 13.17 -1.55 11.03
N CYS A 157 14.14 -1.45 11.93
CA CYS A 157 15.24 -2.39 12.09
C CYS A 157 16.00 -2.08 13.39
N GLU A 158 17.09 -2.80 13.66
CA GLU A 158 17.93 -2.58 14.84
C GLU A 158 18.46 -1.15 15.00
N HIS A 159 18.56 -0.38 13.91
CA HIS A 159 19.04 1.00 13.90
C HIS A 159 17.97 2.01 14.36
N PHE A 160 16.69 1.69 14.17
CA PHE A 160 15.56 2.58 14.48
C PHE A 160 14.41 1.80 15.10
N ALA A 161 14.21 1.96 16.40
CA ALA A 161 13.07 1.44 17.15
C ALA A 161 11.81 2.30 16.97
N TYR A 162 11.51 2.61 15.70
CA TYR A 162 10.42 3.46 15.27
C TYR A 162 9.79 2.88 14.03
N SER A 163 8.50 3.11 13.85
CA SER A 163 7.79 2.88 12.60
C SER A 163 8.10 3.93 11.55
N ARG A 164 7.79 3.62 10.29
CA ARG A 164 7.91 4.59 9.18
C ARG A 164 7.16 5.90 9.45
N GLN A 165 5.97 5.82 10.05
CA GLN A 165 5.16 6.99 10.36
C GLN A 165 5.80 7.85 11.45
N GLU A 166 6.34 7.23 12.49
CA GLU A 166 7.06 7.94 13.56
C GLU A 166 8.33 8.60 13.01
N ILE A 167 9.11 7.91 12.16
CA ILE A 167 10.26 8.52 11.47
C ILE A 167 9.83 9.74 10.64
N TYR A 168 8.71 9.63 9.89
CA TYR A 168 8.17 10.76 9.15
C TYR A 168 7.84 11.96 10.06
N HIS A 169 7.18 11.70 11.20
CA HIS A 169 6.87 12.75 12.17
C HIS A 169 8.12 13.36 12.79
N LEU A 170 9.10 12.55 13.19
CA LEU A 170 10.38 13.02 13.72
C LEU A 170 11.12 13.92 12.73
N VAL A 171 11.15 13.51 11.45
CA VAL A 171 11.77 14.30 10.37
C VAL A 171 11.08 15.64 10.19
N ARG A 172 9.74 15.67 10.13
CA ARG A 172 8.96 16.88 9.92
C ARG A 172 9.02 17.85 11.11
N VAL A 173 8.81 17.35 12.33
CA VAL A 173 8.74 18.17 13.55
C VAL A 173 10.11 18.77 13.88
N ASN A 174 11.17 17.96 13.78
CA ASN A 174 12.51 18.38 14.15
C ASN A 174 13.33 18.97 13.00
N ARG A 175 12.69 19.18 11.83
CA ARG A 175 13.31 19.71 10.60
C ARG A 175 14.63 18.99 10.27
N ILE A 176 14.58 17.67 10.17
CA ILE A 176 15.75 16.85 9.87
C ILE A 176 15.93 16.77 8.36
N HIS A 177 17.10 17.18 7.84
CA HIS A 177 17.37 17.22 6.41
C HIS A 177 18.29 16.11 5.93
N THR A 178 18.96 15.38 6.82
CA THR A 178 19.93 14.34 6.43
C THR A 178 19.76 13.06 7.24
N PHE A 179 20.20 11.94 6.67
CA PHE A 179 20.24 10.67 7.38
C PHE A 179 21.11 10.73 8.62
N GLU A 180 22.25 11.41 8.55
CA GLU A 180 23.19 11.55 9.65
C GLU A 180 22.59 12.30 10.84
N GLN A 181 21.82 13.37 10.59
CA GLN A 181 21.05 14.05 11.63
C GLN A 181 19.96 13.16 12.25
N LEU A 182 19.32 12.30 11.46
CA LEU A 182 18.28 11.39 11.96
C LEU A 182 18.88 10.28 12.82
N ILE A 183 19.91 9.58 12.32
CA ILE A 183 20.49 8.42 13.00
C ILE A 183 21.27 8.84 14.25
N SER A 184 21.91 10.01 14.27
CA SER A 184 22.62 10.50 15.45
C SER A 184 21.69 10.88 16.61
N ARG A 185 20.46 11.31 16.31
CA ARG A 185 19.50 11.77 17.32
C ARG A 185 18.49 10.69 17.74
N TYR A 186 18.06 9.88 16.79
CA TYR A 186 16.93 8.97 16.94
C TYR A 186 17.26 7.54 16.51
N GLY A 187 18.53 7.22 16.29
CA GLY A 187 18.97 5.88 15.91
C GLY A 187 20.31 5.51 16.51
N ARG A 188 20.91 4.44 15.98
CA ARG A 188 22.24 3.96 16.36
C ARG A 188 22.91 3.27 15.18
N GLY A 189 24.25 3.23 15.17
CA GLY A 189 25.04 2.60 14.11
C GLY A 189 25.14 3.43 12.83
N HIS A 190 25.35 2.77 11.69
CA HIS A 190 25.59 3.42 10.39
C HIS A 190 24.44 3.22 9.37
N GLY A 191 23.39 2.51 9.76
CA GLY A 191 22.25 2.16 8.91
C GLY A 191 22.51 0.97 7.98
N CYS A 192 21.43 0.32 7.57
CA CYS A 192 21.43 -0.84 6.68
C CYS A 192 20.61 -0.57 5.39
N GLU A 193 20.52 -1.59 4.55
CA GLU A 193 19.73 -1.63 3.32
C GLU A 193 18.22 -1.45 3.52
N ILE A 194 17.71 -1.61 4.74
CA ILE A 194 16.29 -1.40 5.07
C ILE A 194 16.04 0.08 5.41
N CYS A 195 16.80 0.64 6.36
CA CYS A 195 16.51 1.97 6.87
C CYS A 195 17.02 3.11 5.98
N LYS A 196 18.12 2.92 5.23
CA LYS A 196 18.66 3.98 4.37
C LYS A 196 17.68 4.38 3.24
N PRO A 197 17.14 3.44 2.44
CA PRO A 197 16.16 3.80 1.41
C PRO A 197 14.86 4.34 2.01
N LEU A 198 14.42 3.79 3.16
CA LEU A 198 13.24 4.29 3.87
C LEU A 198 13.40 5.76 4.25
N VAL A 199 14.52 6.12 4.87
CA VAL A 199 14.80 7.50 5.28
C VAL A 199 14.98 8.40 4.05
N GLY A 200 15.65 7.94 3.00
CA GLY A 200 15.74 8.66 1.72
C GLY A 200 14.36 9.03 1.17
N SER A 201 13.45 8.06 1.12
CA SER A 201 12.05 8.26 0.71
C SER A 201 11.29 9.24 1.61
N VAL A 202 11.49 9.17 2.93
CA VAL A 202 10.88 10.11 3.88
C VAL A 202 11.41 11.54 3.68
N LEU A 203 12.73 11.72 3.55
CA LEU A 203 13.36 13.03 3.32
C LEU A 203 12.88 13.64 1.99
N ALA A 204 12.82 12.85 0.91
CA ALA A 204 12.28 13.29 -0.37
C ALA A 204 10.82 13.74 -0.25
N SER A 205 9.99 13.00 0.52
CA SER A 205 8.59 13.36 0.76
C SER A 205 8.42 14.64 1.61
N CYS A 206 9.36 14.93 2.50
CA CYS A 206 9.28 16.07 3.40
C CYS A 206 9.82 17.36 2.77
N TRP A 207 10.90 17.25 2.00
CA TRP A 207 11.69 18.41 1.55
C TRP A 207 11.84 18.51 0.04
N ASN A 208 11.60 17.41 -0.69
CA ASN A 208 11.73 17.33 -2.15
C ASN A 208 13.05 17.93 -2.68
N GLU A 209 14.15 17.67 -1.96
CA GLU A 209 15.47 18.12 -2.38
C GLU A 209 16.05 17.25 -3.50
N TYR A 210 17.00 17.80 -4.26
CA TYR A 210 17.66 17.07 -5.34
C TYR A 210 18.41 15.83 -4.83
N LEU A 211 18.04 14.66 -5.36
CA LEU A 211 18.48 13.34 -4.87
C LEU A 211 19.99 13.10 -5.00
N LEU A 212 20.67 13.72 -5.98
CA LEU A 212 22.11 13.55 -6.18
C LEU A 212 22.98 14.54 -5.39
N LYS A 213 22.39 15.34 -4.47
CA LYS A 213 23.21 16.09 -3.52
C LYS A 213 24.06 15.10 -2.69
N PRO A 214 25.31 15.45 -2.31
CA PRO A 214 26.20 14.55 -1.57
C PRO A 214 25.57 13.94 -0.30
N ALA A 215 24.69 14.69 0.38
CA ALA A 215 24.00 14.23 1.58
C ALA A 215 22.92 13.16 1.33
N HIS A 216 22.34 13.09 0.12
CA HIS A 216 21.23 12.20 -0.22
C HIS A 216 21.68 11.00 -1.06
N LEU A 217 22.73 11.18 -1.86
CA LEU A 217 23.26 10.18 -2.79
C LEU A 217 23.53 8.81 -2.15
N PRO A 218 24.09 8.69 -0.94
CA PRO A 218 24.34 7.38 -0.31
C PRO A 218 23.06 6.61 0.05
N LEU A 219 21.91 7.29 0.10
CA LEU A 219 20.62 6.70 0.44
C LEU A 219 19.86 6.18 -0.79
N GLN A 220 20.28 6.60 -1.99
CA GLN A 220 19.62 6.28 -3.25
C GLN A 220 20.05 4.90 -3.73
N ASP A 221 19.07 4.11 -4.17
CA ASP A 221 19.32 2.85 -4.87
C ASP A 221 19.80 3.11 -6.31
N THR A 222 20.08 2.04 -7.06
CA THR A 222 20.55 2.15 -8.45
C THR A 222 19.58 2.94 -9.33
N ASN A 223 18.27 2.79 -9.12
CA ASN A 223 17.29 3.44 -9.97
C ASN A 223 17.24 4.95 -9.71
N ASP A 224 17.22 5.34 -8.44
CA ASP A 224 17.20 6.74 -8.02
C ASP A 224 18.51 7.48 -8.38
N ARG A 225 19.66 6.78 -8.34
CA ARG A 225 20.97 7.36 -8.75
C ARG A 225 21.03 7.75 -10.21
N TYR A 226 20.41 6.97 -11.07
CA TYR A 226 20.46 7.17 -12.52
C TYR A 226 19.16 7.76 -13.09
N PHE A 227 18.18 8.02 -12.21
CA PHE A 227 16.81 8.39 -12.55
C PHE A 227 16.13 7.43 -13.52
N ALA A 228 16.61 6.20 -13.65
CA ALA A 228 16.23 5.22 -14.68
C ALA A 228 16.08 3.83 -14.05
N ASN A 229 15.21 2.99 -14.60
CA ASN A 229 14.91 1.67 -14.03
C ASN A 229 15.82 0.59 -14.63
N ILE A 230 16.63 -0.08 -13.81
CA ILE A 230 17.43 -1.22 -14.27
C ILE A 230 16.55 -2.41 -14.67
N GLN A 231 16.86 -3.02 -15.81
CA GLN A 231 16.18 -4.18 -16.37
C GLN A 231 16.93 -5.47 -16.08
N LYS A 232 16.28 -6.63 -16.27
CA LYS A 232 16.88 -7.95 -15.99
C LYS A 232 18.11 -8.26 -16.86
N ASP A 233 18.18 -7.66 -18.05
CA ASP A 233 19.30 -7.79 -18.98
C ASP A 233 20.44 -6.78 -18.70
N GLY A 234 20.32 -5.97 -17.65
CA GLY A 234 21.30 -4.94 -17.27
C GLY A 234 21.16 -3.63 -18.03
N SER A 235 20.23 -3.52 -18.98
CA SER A 235 19.87 -2.25 -19.61
C SER A 235 19.01 -1.39 -18.68
N TYR A 236 18.78 -0.14 -19.05
CA TYR A 236 17.95 0.80 -18.30
C TYR A 236 16.71 1.18 -19.12
N SER A 237 15.61 1.46 -18.41
CA SER A 237 14.44 2.13 -18.96
C SER A 237 14.31 3.54 -18.42
N VAL A 238 13.94 4.47 -19.30
CA VAL A 238 13.84 5.90 -19.01
C VAL A 238 12.39 6.33 -19.19
N VAL A 239 11.81 6.92 -18.15
CA VAL A 239 10.42 7.41 -18.15
C VAL A 239 10.44 8.93 -17.97
N PRO A 240 10.31 9.72 -19.04
CA PRO A 240 10.19 11.17 -18.93
C PRO A 240 8.99 11.56 -18.07
N ARG A 241 9.11 12.69 -17.37
CA ARG A 241 8.01 13.23 -16.58
C ARG A 241 6.92 13.78 -17.51
N MET A 242 5.73 13.22 -17.44
CA MET A 242 4.53 13.68 -18.15
C MET A 242 3.42 13.89 -17.11
N ALA A 243 3.21 15.14 -16.70
CA ALA A 243 2.23 15.45 -15.65
C ALA A 243 0.82 15.13 -16.15
N ALA A 244 0.09 14.27 -15.44
CA ALA A 244 -1.24 13.80 -15.85
C ALA A 244 -1.31 13.21 -17.29
N GLY A 245 -0.18 12.72 -17.81
CA GLY A 245 -0.09 12.21 -19.19
C GLY A 245 -0.08 13.30 -20.27
N GLU A 246 0.04 14.58 -19.88
CA GLU A 246 0.16 15.69 -20.82
C GLU A 246 1.52 15.68 -21.52
N VAL A 247 1.49 15.89 -22.84
CA VAL A 247 2.66 16.06 -23.69
C VAL A 247 2.26 16.88 -24.92
N THR A 248 3.09 17.85 -25.28
CA THR A 248 2.88 18.64 -26.49
C THR A 248 3.20 17.82 -27.75
N PRO A 249 2.68 18.18 -28.94
CA PRO A 249 3.07 17.53 -30.20
C PRO A 249 4.59 17.53 -30.43
N ASP A 250 5.25 18.67 -30.18
CA ASP A 250 6.71 18.80 -30.28
C ASP A 250 7.43 17.91 -29.26
N GLY A 251 6.88 17.80 -28.05
CA GLY A 251 7.35 16.89 -27.03
C GLY A 251 7.27 15.43 -27.46
N LEU A 252 6.14 15.02 -28.04
CA LEU A 252 5.97 13.65 -28.53
C LEU A 252 6.94 13.33 -29.67
N ILE A 253 7.15 14.29 -30.60
CA ILE A 253 8.15 14.18 -31.67
C ILE A 253 9.55 14.03 -31.08
N ALA A 254 9.91 14.89 -30.11
CA ALA A 254 11.21 14.85 -29.46
C ALA A 254 11.50 13.51 -28.77
N ILE A 255 10.52 12.95 -28.04
CA ILE A 255 10.65 11.63 -27.43
C ILE A 255 10.88 10.57 -28.51
N GLY A 256 10.14 10.63 -29.61
CA GLY A 256 10.32 9.73 -30.75
C GLY A 256 11.70 9.84 -31.43
N GLU A 257 12.23 11.06 -31.57
CA GLU A 257 13.58 11.30 -32.09
C GLU A 257 14.66 10.73 -31.19
N ILE A 258 14.54 10.93 -29.87
CA ILE A 258 15.45 10.38 -28.86
C ILE A 258 15.38 8.85 -28.89
N ALA A 259 14.18 8.28 -28.89
CA ALA A 259 14.00 6.83 -28.98
C ALA A 259 14.66 6.26 -30.24
N LYS A 260 14.50 6.89 -31.40
CA LYS A 260 15.18 6.46 -32.64
C LYS A 260 16.70 6.58 -32.55
N ARG A 261 17.23 7.71 -32.05
CA ARG A 261 18.68 7.98 -31.93
C ARG A 261 19.38 6.92 -31.09
N TYR A 262 18.78 6.55 -29.97
CA TYR A 262 19.34 5.59 -29.02
C TYR A 262 18.84 4.15 -29.21
N GLN A 263 18.04 3.90 -30.26
CA GLN A 263 17.42 2.60 -30.57
C GLN A 263 16.60 2.02 -29.39
N LEU A 264 15.83 2.88 -28.73
CA LEU A 264 15.05 2.52 -27.55
C LEU A 264 13.67 1.98 -27.94
N TYR A 265 13.29 0.83 -27.38
CA TYR A 265 11.94 0.33 -27.50
C TYR A 265 10.98 1.19 -26.67
N SER A 266 9.92 1.71 -27.29
CA SER A 266 8.99 2.64 -26.63
C SER A 266 7.67 1.94 -26.29
N LYS A 267 7.21 2.10 -25.06
CA LYS A 267 5.95 1.51 -24.57
C LYS A 267 5.13 2.52 -23.78
N ILE A 268 3.82 2.56 -24.03
CA ILE A 268 2.87 3.28 -23.17
C ILE A 268 2.61 2.45 -21.91
N THR A 269 2.78 3.08 -20.75
CA THR A 269 2.55 2.45 -19.45
C THR A 269 1.12 2.66 -18.96
N GLY A 270 0.67 1.84 -18.01
CA GLY A 270 -0.62 2.03 -17.33
C GLY A 270 -0.71 3.34 -16.54
N GLY A 271 0.41 4.03 -16.31
CA GLY A 271 0.48 5.33 -15.67
C GLY A 271 0.47 6.52 -16.65
N GLN A 272 -0.03 6.31 -17.87
CA GLN A 272 -0.17 7.33 -18.93
C GLN A 272 1.15 8.02 -19.29
N ARG A 273 2.24 7.24 -19.31
CA ARG A 273 3.61 7.72 -19.60
C ARG A 273 4.26 6.86 -20.68
N ILE A 274 5.22 7.44 -21.40
CA ILE A 274 6.07 6.73 -22.36
C ILE A 274 7.31 6.22 -21.62
N ASP A 275 7.57 4.92 -21.73
CA ASP A 275 8.76 4.25 -21.17
C ASP A 275 9.68 3.82 -22.31
N LEU A 276 10.95 4.20 -22.22
CA LEU A 276 11.98 4.01 -23.25
C LEU A 276 13.00 2.97 -22.76
N PHE A 277 12.96 1.77 -23.32
CA PHE A 277 13.78 0.63 -22.89
C PHE A 277 15.04 0.45 -23.74
N GLY A 278 16.09 -0.10 -23.13
CA GLY A 278 17.32 -0.51 -23.82
C GLY A 278 18.47 0.49 -23.73
N ALA A 279 18.37 1.50 -22.86
CA ALA A 279 19.44 2.47 -22.65
C ALA A 279 20.62 1.83 -21.91
N ARG A 280 21.84 2.13 -22.33
CA ARG A 280 23.06 1.76 -21.60
C ARG A 280 23.41 2.83 -20.57
N LEU A 281 24.10 2.44 -19.51
CA LEU A 281 24.41 3.31 -18.37
C LEU A 281 25.11 4.61 -18.79
N GLU A 282 26.09 4.51 -19.68
CA GLU A 282 26.87 5.64 -20.19
C GLU A 282 26.05 6.59 -21.09
N GLN A 283 24.92 6.14 -21.61
CA GLN A 283 24.03 6.95 -22.45
C GLN A 283 23.05 7.80 -21.63
N LEU A 284 22.78 7.41 -20.37
CA LEU A 284 21.76 8.05 -19.54
C LEU A 284 21.97 9.56 -19.35
N PRO A 285 23.18 10.08 -19.08
CA PRO A 285 23.38 11.52 -18.94
C PRO A 285 22.99 12.33 -20.19
N ASP A 286 23.26 11.79 -21.39
CA ASP A 286 22.93 12.45 -22.65
C ASP A 286 21.44 12.34 -22.96
N ILE A 287 20.83 11.17 -22.72
CA ILE A 287 19.37 10.97 -22.85
C ILE A 287 18.61 11.96 -21.94
N TRP A 288 19.02 12.09 -20.68
CA TRP A 288 18.41 13.05 -19.74
C TRP A 288 18.62 14.50 -20.13
N ARG A 289 19.78 14.84 -20.72
CA ARG A 289 20.04 16.18 -21.23
C ARG A 289 19.12 16.50 -22.41
N ASP A 290 18.98 15.58 -23.35
CA ASP A 290 18.10 15.73 -24.52
C ASP A 290 16.63 15.86 -24.11
N LEU A 291 16.18 15.05 -23.13
CA LEU A 291 14.85 15.14 -22.55
C LEU A 291 14.63 16.43 -21.74
N GLY A 292 15.62 16.84 -20.92
CA GLY A 292 15.49 18.02 -20.06
C GLY A 292 15.58 19.36 -20.80
N CYS A 293 16.27 19.39 -21.94
CA CYS A 293 16.38 20.58 -22.78
C CYS A 293 15.07 20.89 -23.54
N ARG A 294 14.20 19.90 -23.72
CA ARG A 294 12.93 20.03 -24.43
C ARG A 294 11.80 19.97 -23.41
N ARG A 295 11.38 21.13 -22.89
CA ARG A 295 10.27 21.20 -21.90
C ARG A 295 9.02 20.54 -22.50
N PHE A 296 8.62 19.43 -21.88
CA PHE A 296 7.37 18.72 -22.13
C PHE A 296 6.22 19.37 -21.34
#